data_AF-A0A7L0PLN2-F1
#
_entry.id   AF-A0A7L0PLN2-F1
#
_cell.length_a   1.000
_cell.length_b   1.000
_cell.length_c   1.000
_cell.angle_alpha   90.00
_cell.angle_beta   90.00
_cell.angle_gamma   90.00
#
_symmetry.space_group_name_H-M   'P 1'
#
loop_
_entity.id
_entity.type
_entity.pdbx_description
1 polymer ?
#
loop_
_entity_poly.entity_id
_entity_poly.type
_entity_poly.pdbx_seq_one_letter_code
_entity_poly.pdbx_strand_id
1 'polypeptide(L)'
;RWWESSPGAWTGVLGERVWTLRQEGERLWYTVYGGGEAGTTTAPGWAETDRILSDFFQLDVGLAGLYRAWGAADPLFQQVAGDFPGVRVLRQDPIECLLSFICTSNNHISRITTMIERLCRAFGRRLCCLDARPFHAFPTLSALAGADAEARLRALGFGYRAKFVSGTARAIAKGLGAEGLRRLRAAPYAEARRVLCALPGVGTKVADCVCLMALDKAEAVPVDTHVWRIAWQRYGVALGGRSLTPRAHQEIGE
;
A
#
# COMPACT_ATOMS: atom_id res chain seq x y z
N ARG A 1 3.61 -1.57 6.23
CA ARG A 1 4.00 -1.09 7.57
C ARG A 1 4.74 -2.18 8.34
N TRP A 2 5.85 -2.64 7.77
CA TRP A 2 6.60 -3.81 8.23
C TRP A 2 8.07 -3.44 8.37
N TRP A 3 8.74 -4.01 9.35
CA TRP A 3 10.19 -3.93 9.50
C TRP A 3 10.74 -5.26 9.97
N GLU A 4 12.00 -5.51 9.69
CA GLU A 4 12.70 -6.68 10.21
C GLU A 4 13.01 -6.47 11.70
N SER A 5 12.29 -7.19 12.55
CA SER A 5 12.39 -7.12 14.01
C SER A 5 13.48 -8.01 14.58
N SER A 6 13.80 -9.10 13.87
CA SER A 6 14.96 -9.96 14.06
C SER A 6 15.27 -10.63 12.71
N PRO A 7 16.46 -11.21 12.50
CA PRO A 7 16.85 -11.76 11.20
C PRO A 7 15.80 -12.71 10.61
N GLY A 8 15.25 -12.34 9.45
CA GLY A 8 14.20 -13.09 8.74
C GLY A 8 12.79 -12.95 9.32
N ALA A 9 12.59 -12.23 10.41
CA ALA A 9 11.30 -12.03 11.06
C ALA A 9 10.80 -10.59 10.95
N TRP A 10 9.67 -10.42 10.28
CA TRP A 10 9.06 -9.13 9.97
C TRP A 10 7.91 -8.85 10.90
N THR A 11 7.98 -7.73 11.63
CA THR A 11 6.89 -7.30 12.50
C THR A 11 6.18 -6.09 11.90
N GLY A 12 4.85 -6.06 11.98
CA GLY A 12 4.04 -5.02 11.37
C GLY A 12 2.58 -5.06 11.80
N VAL A 13 1.78 -4.16 11.21
CA VAL A 13 0.34 -4.05 11.46
C VAL A 13 -0.41 -4.46 10.20
N LEU A 14 -1.38 -5.36 10.37
CA LEU A 14 -2.32 -5.77 9.35
C LEU A 14 -3.73 -5.77 9.95
N GLY A 15 -4.59 -4.91 9.41
CA GLY A 15 -5.89 -4.59 10.01
C GLY A 15 -5.72 -3.99 11.41
N GLU A 16 -6.46 -4.53 12.38
CA GLU A 16 -6.46 -4.08 13.78
C GLU A 16 -5.51 -4.91 14.67
N ARG A 17 -4.55 -5.62 14.08
CA ARG A 17 -3.68 -6.56 14.79
C ARG A 17 -2.21 -6.34 14.43
N VAL A 18 -1.33 -6.68 15.37
CA VAL A 18 0.12 -6.69 15.17
C VAL A 18 0.53 -8.12 14.85
N TRP A 19 1.46 -8.29 13.92
CA TRP A 19 1.89 -9.58 13.42
C TRP A 19 3.41 -9.62 13.40
N THR A 20 3.99 -10.74 13.80
CA THR A 20 5.37 -11.12 13.44
C THR A 20 5.28 -12.29 12.48
N LEU A 21 5.93 -12.18 11.32
CA LEU A 21 5.94 -13.18 10.26
C LEU A 21 7.36 -13.63 9.98
N ARG A 22 7.56 -14.93 9.75
CA ARG A 22 8.87 -15.49 9.39
C ARG A 22 8.68 -16.65 8.42
N GLN A 23 9.44 -16.67 7.35
CA GLN A 23 9.42 -17.79 6.41
C GLN A 23 10.55 -18.78 6.74
N GLU A 24 10.24 -20.08 6.71
CA GLU A 24 11.22 -21.16 6.77
C GLU A 24 10.85 -22.22 5.72
N GLY A 25 11.68 -22.34 4.69
CA GLY A 25 11.38 -23.19 3.53
C GLY A 25 10.05 -22.80 2.88
N GLU A 26 9.12 -23.75 2.81
CA GLU A 26 7.79 -23.59 2.22
C GLU A 26 6.72 -23.13 3.23
N ARG A 27 7.10 -22.83 4.48
CA ARG A 27 6.15 -22.46 5.54
C ARG A 27 6.29 -20.99 5.93
N LEU A 28 5.15 -20.34 6.11
CA LEU A 28 5.05 -19.02 6.71
C LEU A 28 4.60 -19.16 8.16
N TRP A 29 5.51 -18.94 9.09
CA TRP A 29 5.23 -18.86 10.52
C TRP A 29 4.72 -17.47 10.89
N TYR A 30 3.79 -17.41 11.84
CA TYR A 30 3.25 -16.15 12.34
C TYR A 30 3.05 -16.15 13.85
N THR A 31 3.04 -14.96 14.43
CA THR A 31 2.55 -14.68 15.77
C THR A 31 1.67 -13.43 15.70
N VAL A 32 0.50 -13.49 16.32
CA VAL A 32 -0.47 -12.38 16.31
C VAL A 32 -0.55 -11.79 17.71
N TYR A 33 -0.41 -10.47 17.80
CA TYR A 33 -0.52 -9.71 19.04
C TYR A 33 -1.67 -8.72 18.93
N GLY A 34 -2.34 -8.51 20.06
CA GLY A 34 -3.47 -7.60 20.15
C GLY A 34 -4.82 -8.27 19.90
N GLY A 35 -5.78 -7.82 20.68
CA GLY A 35 -7.13 -8.37 20.83
C GLY A 35 -7.75 -7.68 22.04
N GLY A 36 -8.35 -6.51 21.81
CA GLY A 36 -9.19 -5.78 22.77
C GLY A 36 -8.45 -5.04 23.90
N GLU A 37 -9.12 -4.02 24.44
CA GLU A 37 -8.87 -3.55 25.81
C GLU A 37 -8.92 -4.75 26.76
N ALA A 38 -8.20 -4.67 27.88
CA ALA A 38 -8.09 -5.72 28.89
C ALA A 38 -9.44 -6.43 29.14
N GLY A 39 -9.64 -7.64 28.58
CA GLY A 39 -10.76 -8.51 28.92
C GLY A 39 -11.51 -9.20 27.79
N THR A 40 -11.51 -8.72 26.54
CA THR A 40 -12.33 -9.34 25.48
C THR A 40 -11.74 -9.23 24.09
N THR A 41 -10.93 -10.22 23.68
CA THR A 41 -11.06 -10.89 22.37
C THR A 41 -10.07 -12.05 22.31
N THR A 42 -10.59 -13.23 21.99
CA THR A 42 -9.80 -14.41 21.69
C THR A 42 -8.97 -14.17 20.42
N ALA A 43 -7.75 -14.70 20.38
CA ALA A 43 -6.95 -14.72 19.16
C ALA A 43 -7.78 -15.29 17.99
N PRO A 44 -7.62 -14.78 16.76
CA PRO A 44 -8.31 -15.36 15.61
C PRO A 44 -8.01 -16.85 15.52
N GLY A 45 -9.04 -17.66 15.28
CA GLY A 45 -8.85 -19.08 15.02
C GLY A 45 -7.96 -19.28 13.79
N TRP A 46 -7.29 -20.43 13.69
CA TRP A 46 -6.32 -20.68 12.61
C TRP A 46 -6.91 -20.45 11.21
N ALA A 47 -8.18 -20.86 10.98
CA ALA A 47 -8.86 -20.63 9.71
C ALA A 47 -9.10 -19.14 9.37
N GLU A 48 -9.35 -18.28 10.36
CA GLU A 48 -9.46 -16.83 10.12
C GLU A 48 -8.10 -16.25 9.78
N THR A 49 -7.06 -16.65 10.51
CA THR A 49 -5.69 -16.21 10.26
C THR A 49 -5.20 -16.60 8.89
N ASP A 50 -5.39 -17.85 8.49
CA ASP A 50 -5.01 -18.34 7.17
C ASP A 50 -5.73 -17.53 6.08
N ARG A 51 -7.03 -17.27 6.25
CA ARG A 51 -7.79 -16.43 5.30
C ARG A 51 -7.21 -15.01 5.21
N ILE A 52 -6.87 -14.38 6.34
CA ILE A 52 -6.28 -13.03 6.37
C ILE A 52 -4.94 -12.99 5.65
N LEU A 53 -4.03 -13.93 5.95
CA LEU A 53 -2.70 -13.96 5.34
C LEU A 53 -2.77 -14.37 3.88
N SER A 54 -3.60 -15.34 3.52
CA SER A 54 -3.84 -15.72 2.13
C SER A 54 -4.39 -14.56 1.31
N ASP A 55 -5.33 -13.77 1.85
CA ASP A 55 -5.84 -12.58 1.17
C ASP A 55 -4.77 -11.49 1.03
N PHE A 56 -4.09 -11.15 2.14
CA PHE A 56 -3.10 -10.08 2.16
C PHE A 56 -1.90 -10.35 1.25
N PHE A 57 -1.41 -11.58 1.24
CA PHE A 57 -0.33 -12.01 0.36
C PHE A 57 -0.84 -12.55 -0.97
N GLN A 58 -2.14 -12.56 -1.25
CA GLN A 58 -2.78 -13.10 -2.46
C GLN A 58 -2.32 -14.53 -2.82
N LEU A 59 -2.22 -15.43 -1.84
CA LEU A 59 -1.58 -16.75 -1.98
C LEU A 59 -2.28 -17.70 -2.96
N ASP A 60 -3.51 -17.42 -3.34
CA ASP A 60 -4.26 -18.09 -4.40
C ASP A 60 -3.70 -17.82 -5.80
N VAL A 61 -2.98 -16.70 -5.99
CA VAL A 61 -2.34 -16.36 -7.27
C VAL A 61 -1.07 -17.20 -7.48
N GLY A 62 -1.07 -18.01 -8.55
CA GLY A 62 0.04 -18.87 -8.95
C GLY A 62 1.26 -18.11 -9.49
N LEU A 63 2.06 -17.51 -8.60
CA LEU A 63 3.18 -16.63 -8.95
C LEU A 63 4.21 -17.29 -9.89
N ALA A 64 4.55 -18.56 -9.67
CA ALA A 64 5.48 -19.28 -10.52
C ALA A 64 4.98 -19.40 -11.97
N GLY A 65 3.66 -19.52 -12.16
CA GLY A 65 3.05 -19.51 -13.50
C GLY A 65 3.19 -18.15 -14.18
N LEU A 66 2.98 -17.07 -13.43
CA LEU A 66 3.15 -15.70 -13.92
C LEU A 66 4.61 -15.42 -14.31
N TYR A 67 5.57 -15.79 -13.46
CA TYR A 67 7.00 -15.65 -13.77
C TYR A 67 7.40 -16.38 -15.06
N ARG A 68 6.87 -17.60 -15.28
CA ARG A 68 7.10 -18.33 -16.54
C ARG A 68 6.48 -17.61 -17.74
N ALA A 69 5.25 -17.13 -17.61
CA ALA A 69 4.57 -16.42 -18.69
C ALA A 69 5.27 -15.10 -19.05
N TRP A 70 5.64 -14.29 -18.05
CA TRP A 70 6.37 -13.05 -18.24
C TRP A 70 7.77 -13.28 -18.81
N GLY A 71 8.49 -14.30 -18.33
CA GLY A 71 9.80 -14.65 -18.88
C GLY A 71 9.74 -15.15 -20.32
N ALA A 72 8.66 -15.82 -20.73
CA ALA A 72 8.46 -16.22 -22.12
C ALA A 72 8.12 -15.03 -23.04
N ALA A 73 7.44 -14.01 -22.51
CA ALA A 73 7.05 -12.81 -23.24
C ALA A 73 8.16 -11.74 -23.30
N ASP A 74 9.05 -11.71 -22.30
CA ASP A 74 10.09 -10.70 -22.17
C ASP A 74 11.44 -11.31 -21.73
N PRO A 75 12.43 -11.38 -22.65
CA PRO A 75 13.77 -11.88 -22.34
C PRO A 75 14.48 -11.10 -21.23
N LEU A 76 14.18 -9.80 -21.10
CA LEU A 76 14.77 -8.99 -20.04
C LEU A 76 14.19 -9.39 -18.68
N PHE A 77 12.88 -9.54 -18.58
CA PHE A 77 12.24 -10.08 -17.38
C PHE A 77 12.83 -11.45 -17.03
N GLN A 78 12.97 -12.35 -18.01
CA GLN A 78 13.53 -13.69 -17.81
C GLN A 78 14.93 -13.64 -17.17
N GLN A 79 15.78 -12.72 -17.62
CA GLN A 79 17.13 -12.54 -17.08
C GLN A 79 17.12 -12.11 -15.61
N VAL A 80 16.23 -11.21 -15.21
CA VAL A 80 16.21 -10.64 -13.84
C VAL A 80 15.39 -11.46 -12.86
N ALA A 81 14.41 -12.24 -13.34
CA ALA A 81 13.47 -12.96 -12.49
C ALA A 81 14.15 -13.98 -11.55
N GLY A 82 15.29 -14.54 -11.95
CA GLY A 82 16.06 -15.48 -11.13
C GLY A 82 16.67 -14.86 -9.88
N ASP A 83 17.03 -13.57 -9.93
CA ASP A 83 17.64 -12.85 -8.79
C ASP A 83 16.60 -12.39 -7.77
N PHE A 84 15.32 -12.29 -8.19
CA PHE A 84 14.23 -11.77 -7.36
C PHE A 84 13.02 -12.74 -7.33
N PRO A 85 13.18 -13.96 -6.81
CA PRO A 85 12.07 -14.89 -6.66
C PRO A 85 11.09 -14.41 -5.59
N GLY A 86 9.82 -14.77 -5.73
CA GLY A 86 8.82 -14.57 -4.67
C GLY A 86 8.32 -13.12 -4.49
N VAL A 87 8.63 -12.20 -5.41
CA VAL A 87 8.12 -10.82 -5.34
C VAL A 87 6.63 -10.82 -5.68
N ARG A 88 5.80 -10.52 -4.68
CA ARG A 88 4.34 -10.50 -4.76
C ARG A 88 3.78 -9.11 -4.53
N VAL A 89 2.63 -8.82 -5.15
CA VAL A 89 1.83 -7.64 -4.84
C VAL A 89 0.97 -7.96 -3.61
N LEU A 90 1.05 -7.10 -2.59
CA LEU A 90 0.18 -7.20 -1.41
C LEU A 90 -1.21 -6.66 -1.71
N ARG A 91 -2.25 -7.24 -1.12
CA ARG A 91 -3.63 -6.74 -1.17
C ARG A 91 -3.94 -5.94 0.09
N GLN A 92 -3.69 -4.64 0.03
CA GLN A 92 -3.79 -3.73 1.17
C GLN A 92 -5.23 -3.26 1.43
N ASP A 93 -5.48 -2.72 2.63
CA ASP A 93 -6.71 -1.96 2.89
C ASP A 93 -6.72 -0.67 2.03
N PRO A 94 -7.82 -0.36 1.32
CA PRO A 94 -7.85 0.79 0.41
C PRO A 94 -7.60 2.15 1.08
N ILE A 95 -7.99 2.35 2.34
CA ILE A 95 -7.78 3.61 3.05
C ILE A 95 -6.32 3.73 3.46
N GLU A 96 -5.77 2.69 4.08
CA GLU A 96 -4.36 2.65 4.46
C GLU A 96 -3.46 2.85 3.22
N CYS A 97 -3.75 2.13 2.13
CA CYS A 97 -3.01 2.22 0.88
C CYS A 97 -3.06 3.64 0.29
N LEU A 98 -4.26 4.20 0.11
CA LEU A 98 -4.46 5.51 -0.50
C LEU A 98 -3.78 6.63 0.27
N LEU A 99 -4.05 6.72 1.57
CA LEU A 99 -3.50 7.79 2.41
C LEU A 99 -1.98 7.64 2.59
N SER A 100 -1.46 6.42 2.55
CA SER A 100 -0.01 6.16 2.51
C SER A 100 0.60 6.63 1.19
N PHE A 101 -0.01 6.33 0.04
CA PHE A 101 0.52 6.72 -1.26
C PHE A 101 0.49 8.24 -1.52
N ILE A 102 -0.46 8.97 -0.95
CA ILE A 102 -0.43 10.45 -0.93
C ILE A 102 0.88 10.97 -0.29
N CYS A 103 1.44 10.24 0.68
CA CYS A 103 2.70 10.61 1.34
C CYS A 103 3.96 10.35 0.47
N THR A 104 3.82 9.62 -0.64
CA THR A 104 4.96 9.14 -1.46
C THR A 104 5.39 10.12 -2.55
N SER A 105 4.49 10.97 -3.04
CA SER A 105 4.76 11.90 -4.15
C SER A 105 5.95 12.79 -3.83
N ASN A 106 7.02 12.80 -4.66
CA ASN A 106 8.27 13.55 -4.44
C ASN A 106 8.88 13.33 -3.03
N ASN A 107 9.10 12.06 -2.67
CA ASN A 107 9.60 11.65 -1.36
C ASN A 107 10.43 10.35 -1.48
N HIS A 108 11.10 9.92 -0.41
CA HIS A 108 11.89 8.69 -0.38
C HIS A 108 11.43 7.74 0.74
N ILE A 109 11.65 6.44 0.55
CA ILE A 109 11.06 5.36 1.37
C ILE A 109 11.30 5.58 2.87
N SER A 110 12.53 5.88 3.30
CA SER A 110 12.85 6.08 4.72
C SER A 110 12.06 7.23 5.39
N ARG A 111 11.84 8.33 4.67
CA ARG A 111 11.01 9.45 5.16
C ARG A 111 9.53 9.10 5.13
N ILE A 112 9.06 8.43 4.08
CA ILE A 112 7.68 7.96 3.97
C ILE A 112 7.35 7.04 5.15
N THR A 113 8.20 6.05 5.43
CA THR A 113 8.02 5.12 6.56
C THR A 113 7.87 5.88 7.88
N THR A 114 8.80 6.78 8.18
CA THR A 114 8.73 7.63 9.38
C THR A 114 7.46 8.49 9.43
N MET A 115 7.03 9.05 8.30
CA MET A 115 5.80 9.84 8.22
C MET A 115 4.56 9.00 8.56
N ILE A 116 4.44 7.80 8.00
CA ILE A 116 3.33 6.89 8.27
C ILE A 116 3.35 6.39 9.71
N GLU A 117 4.51 6.13 10.29
CA GLU A 117 4.62 5.80 11.72
C GLU A 117 4.13 6.94 12.62
N ARG A 118 4.53 8.19 12.33
CA ARG A 118 4.06 9.37 13.07
C ARG A 118 2.57 9.59 12.91
N LEU A 119 2.03 9.39 11.71
CA LEU A 119 0.59 9.44 11.42
C LEU A 119 -0.18 8.45 12.29
N CYS A 120 0.23 7.17 12.28
CA CYS A 120 -0.44 6.13 13.05
C CYS A 120 -0.32 6.39 14.55
N ARG A 121 0.85 6.86 15.04
CA ARG A 121 1.02 7.18 16.46
C ARG A 121 0.15 8.37 16.92
N ALA A 122 -0.04 9.37 16.06
CA ALA A 122 -0.78 10.59 16.42
C ALA A 122 -2.30 10.45 16.27
N PHE A 123 -2.78 9.66 15.31
CA PHE A 123 -4.19 9.58 14.94
C PHE A 123 -4.78 8.16 15.01
N GLY A 124 -3.94 7.14 15.15
CA GLY A 124 -4.37 5.75 15.24
C GLY A 124 -4.59 5.34 16.70
N ARG A 125 -5.54 4.42 16.91
CA ARG A 125 -5.76 3.78 18.21
C ARG A 125 -4.56 2.89 18.55
N ARG A 126 -4.08 2.92 19.79
CA ARG A 126 -3.02 2.02 20.25
C ARG A 126 -3.51 0.56 20.26
N LEU A 127 -2.72 -0.34 19.69
CA LEU A 127 -3.01 -1.77 19.59
C LEU A 127 -2.35 -2.56 20.72
N CYS A 128 -1.02 -2.46 20.81
CA CYS A 128 -0.24 -3.10 21.86
C CYS A 128 1.14 -2.41 21.99
N CYS A 129 2.01 -3.01 22.81
CA CYS A 129 3.39 -2.61 22.98
C CYS A 129 4.25 -3.87 22.98
N LEU A 130 5.25 -3.95 22.10
CA LEU A 130 6.23 -5.03 22.07
C LEU A 130 7.61 -4.40 22.30
N ASP A 131 8.37 -4.89 23.28
CA ASP A 131 9.74 -4.40 23.60
C ASP A 131 9.84 -2.87 23.68
N ALA A 132 8.92 -2.27 24.44
CA ALA A 132 8.75 -0.81 24.60
C ALA A 132 8.38 -0.01 23.33
N ARG A 133 8.19 -0.67 22.18
CA ARG A 133 7.69 -0.04 20.96
C ARG A 133 6.16 -0.09 20.91
N PRO A 134 5.45 1.06 20.88
CA PRO A 134 4.01 1.08 20.79
C PRO A 134 3.55 0.90 19.33
N PHE A 135 2.54 0.05 19.14
CA PHE A 135 1.89 -0.18 17.86
C PHE A 135 0.52 0.49 17.85
N HIS A 136 0.14 1.03 16.70
CA HIS A 136 -1.14 1.72 16.50
C HIS A 136 -1.81 1.20 15.24
N ALA A 137 -3.14 1.22 15.21
CA ALA A 137 -3.91 0.99 14.00
C ALA A 137 -3.63 2.11 13.00
N PHE A 138 -4.00 1.88 11.73
CA PHE A 138 -4.05 2.99 10.79
C PHE A 138 -5.20 3.93 11.22
N PRO A 139 -5.07 5.26 11.09
CA PRO A 139 -6.14 6.17 11.51
C PRO A 139 -7.42 5.95 10.72
N THR A 140 -8.55 6.12 11.40
CA THR A 140 -9.86 6.14 10.74
C THR A 140 -10.03 7.40 9.88
N LEU A 141 -10.95 7.36 8.91
CA LEU A 141 -11.33 8.55 8.16
C LEU A 141 -11.82 9.69 9.07
N SER A 142 -12.57 9.36 10.12
CA SER A 142 -13.06 10.36 11.08
C SER A 142 -11.92 11.06 11.82
N ALA A 143 -10.89 10.32 12.25
CA ALA A 143 -9.72 10.90 12.91
C ALA A 143 -8.96 11.88 12.02
N LEU A 144 -8.86 11.58 10.71
CA LEU A 144 -8.16 12.43 9.74
C LEU A 144 -9.05 13.52 9.10
N ALA A 145 -10.36 13.43 9.29
CA ALA A 145 -11.32 14.43 8.83
C ALA A 145 -11.61 15.53 9.87
N GLY A 146 -11.05 15.42 11.08
CA GLY A 146 -11.19 16.41 12.15
C GLY A 146 -10.67 17.79 11.78
N ALA A 147 -11.22 18.83 12.41
CA ALA A 147 -10.92 20.22 12.10
C ALA A 147 -9.44 20.59 12.33
N ASP A 148 -8.78 19.96 13.31
CA ASP A 148 -7.38 20.15 13.68
C ASP A 148 -6.41 19.21 12.93
N ALA A 149 -6.92 18.23 12.16
CA ALA A 149 -6.11 17.17 11.57
C ALA A 149 -5.03 17.71 10.62
N GLU A 150 -5.36 18.67 9.76
CA GLU A 150 -4.39 19.29 8.85
C GLU A 150 -3.26 19.98 9.62
N ALA A 151 -3.60 20.78 10.64
CA ALA A 151 -2.63 21.53 11.44
C ALA A 151 -1.68 20.58 12.18
N ARG A 152 -2.21 19.51 12.78
CA ARG A 152 -1.41 18.47 13.45
C ARG A 152 -0.52 17.71 12.48
N LEU A 153 -1.00 17.37 11.28
CA LEU A 153 -0.17 16.74 10.24
C LEU A 153 0.98 17.66 9.80
N ARG A 154 0.75 18.97 9.68
CA ARG A 154 1.80 19.95 9.41
C ARG A 154 2.87 19.95 10.50
N ALA A 155 2.45 19.97 11.77
CA ALA A 155 3.36 19.88 12.92
C ALA A 155 4.19 18.58 12.93
N LEU A 156 3.66 17.48 12.38
CA LEU A 156 4.37 16.20 12.24
C LEU A 156 5.34 16.14 11.04
N GLY A 157 5.42 17.19 10.23
CA GLY A 157 6.35 17.30 9.10
C GLY A 157 5.81 16.82 7.75
N PHE A 158 4.49 16.73 7.59
CA PHE A 158 3.87 16.34 6.31
C PHE A 158 3.98 17.42 5.23
N GLY A 159 4.25 18.67 5.62
CA GLY A 159 4.32 19.80 4.69
C GLY A 159 3.00 19.99 3.93
N TYR A 160 3.07 20.23 2.63
CA TYR A 160 1.88 20.42 1.79
C TYR A 160 0.96 19.18 1.76
N ARG A 161 1.49 17.98 2.00
CA ARG A 161 0.72 16.71 1.96
C ARG A 161 -0.29 16.63 3.10
N ALA A 162 -0.13 17.39 4.16
CA ALA A 162 -1.11 17.50 5.25
C ALA A 162 -2.50 17.89 4.75
N LYS A 163 -2.55 18.84 3.80
CA LYS A 163 -3.79 19.28 3.13
C LYS A 163 -4.42 18.15 2.32
N PHE A 164 -3.60 17.34 1.64
CA PHE A 164 -4.08 16.24 0.81
C PHE A 164 -4.58 15.05 1.63
N VAL A 165 -3.87 14.67 2.69
CA VAL A 165 -4.30 13.58 3.60
C VAL A 165 -5.62 13.94 4.28
N SER A 166 -5.71 15.11 4.93
CA SER A 166 -6.93 15.55 5.61
C SER A 166 -8.06 15.89 4.63
N GLY A 167 -7.75 16.47 3.47
CA GLY A 167 -8.71 16.77 2.41
C GLY A 167 -9.31 15.52 1.80
N THR A 168 -8.49 14.50 1.51
CA THR A 168 -8.94 13.21 1.00
C THR A 168 -9.77 12.47 2.03
N ALA A 169 -9.34 12.43 3.30
CA ALA A 169 -10.15 11.83 4.36
C ALA A 169 -11.54 12.47 4.46
N ARG A 170 -11.64 13.81 4.41
CA ARG A 170 -12.91 14.55 4.39
C ARG A 170 -13.75 14.24 3.14
N ALA A 171 -13.13 14.22 1.97
CA ALA A 171 -13.81 13.95 0.70
C ALA A 171 -14.42 12.54 0.69
N ILE A 172 -13.67 11.53 1.14
CA ILE A 172 -14.16 10.16 1.25
C ILE A 172 -15.28 10.07 2.30
N ALA A 173 -15.08 10.65 3.48
CA ALA A 173 -16.07 10.60 4.56
C ALA A 173 -17.42 11.25 4.18
N LYS A 174 -17.41 12.32 3.38
CA LYS A 174 -18.62 12.98 2.87
C LYS A 174 -19.23 12.31 1.64
N GLY A 175 -18.41 11.63 0.83
CA GLY A 175 -18.82 11.01 -0.41
C GLY A 175 -19.06 9.51 -0.25
N LEU A 176 -18.20 8.73 -0.89
CA LEU A 176 -18.32 7.27 -1.00
C LEU A 176 -18.22 6.50 0.33
N GLY A 177 -17.62 7.10 1.37
CA GLY A 177 -17.33 6.43 2.64
C GLY A 177 -16.27 5.32 2.52
N ALA A 178 -15.88 4.73 3.64
CA ALA A 178 -14.93 3.62 3.67
C ALA A 178 -15.37 2.45 2.77
N GLU A 179 -16.66 2.11 2.84
CA GLU A 179 -17.21 0.97 2.11
C GLU A 179 -17.34 1.24 0.61
N GLY A 180 -17.66 2.47 0.20
CA GLY A 180 -17.64 2.81 -1.22
C GLY A 180 -16.25 2.72 -1.82
N LEU A 181 -15.18 2.95 -1.03
CA LEU A 181 -13.81 2.83 -1.52
C LEU A 181 -13.47 1.36 -1.74
N ARG A 182 -13.89 0.48 -0.82
CA ARG A 182 -13.74 -0.97 -0.97
C ARG A 182 -14.50 -1.52 -2.16
N ARG A 183 -15.71 -1.01 -2.44
CA ARG A 183 -16.51 -1.43 -3.61
C ARG A 183 -15.82 -1.14 -4.95
N LEU A 184 -14.86 -0.22 -5.02
CA LEU A 184 -14.07 -0.02 -6.24
C LEU A 184 -13.24 -1.25 -6.64
N ARG A 185 -13.05 -2.23 -5.75
CA ARG A 185 -12.51 -3.56 -6.11
C ARG A 185 -13.33 -4.24 -7.19
N ALA A 186 -14.64 -4.07 -7.21
CA ALA A 186 -15.53 -4.64 -8.21
C ALA A 186 -15.72 -3.74 -9.45
N ALA A 187 -15.33 -2.47 -9.39
CA ALA A 187 -15.46 -1.53 -10.51
C ALA A 187 -14.39 -1.78 -11.59
N PRO A 188 -14.61 -1.44 -12.86
CA PRO A 188 -13.56 -1.48 -13.88
C PRO A 188 -12.35 -0.58 -13.52
N TYR A 189 -11.15 -0.94 -13.95
CA TYR A 189 -9.92 -0.18 -13.66
C TYR A 189 -10.04 1.31 -14.02
N ALA A 190 -10.53 1.61 -15.23
CA ALA A 190 -10.70 2.99 -15.70
C ALA A 190 -11.62 3.82 -14.77
N GLU A 191 -12.68 3.21 -14.25
CA GLU A 191 -13.59 3.88 -13.32
C GLU A 191 -12.96 4.06 -11.94
N ALA A 192 -12.33 3.01 -11.38
CA ALA A 192 -11.62 3.10 -10.11
C ALA A 192 -10.56 4.21 -10.14
N ARG A 193 -9.75 4.25 -11.21
CA ARG A 193 -8.73 5.29 -11.42
C ARG A 193 -9.34 6.69 -11.53
N ARG A 194 -10.43 6.86 -12.29
CA ARG A 194 -11.15 8.14 -12.43
C ARG A 194 -11.66 8.65 -11.08
N VAL A 195 -12.27 7.77 -10.28
CA VAL A 195 -12.77 8.11 -8.94
C VAL A 195 -11.64 8.52 -8.01
N LEU A 196 -10.53 7.78 -8.00
CA LEU A 196 -9.36 8.10 -7.19
C LEU A 196 -8.73 9.44 -7.58
N CYS A 197 -8.56 9.71 -8.88
CA CYS A 197 -7.97 10.97 -9.37
C CYS A 197 -8.81 12.22 -9.06
N ALA A 198 -10.09 12.08 -8.70
CA ALA A 198 -10.91 13.19 -8.24
C ALA A 198 -10.58 13.62 -6.78
N LEU A 199 -9.79 12.83 -6.04
CA LEU A 199 -9.45 13.08 -4.65
C LEU A 199 -8.27 14.07 -4.51
N PRO A 200 -8.25 14.91 -3.46
CA PRO A 200 -7.18 15.89 -3.25
C PRO A 200 -5.77 15.27 -3.16
N GLY A 201 -4.90 15.65 -4.09
CA GLY A 201 -3.50 15.19 -4.09
C GLY A 201 -3.29 13.79 -4.68
N VAL A 202 -4.32 13.23 -5.33
CA VAL A 202 -4.24 11.94 -6.02
C VAL A 202 -4.14 12.17 -7.52
N GLY A 203 -2.93 12.03 -8.06
CA GLY A 203 -2.71 12.00 -9.51
C GLY A 203 -2.64 10.57 -10.04
N THR A 204 -2.50 10.42 -11.37
CA THR A 204 -2.39 9.13 -12.09
C THR A 204 -1.54 8.10 -11.35
N LYS A 205 -0.28 8.41 -11.04
CA LYS A 205 0.64 7.48 -10.38
C LYS A 205 0.10 6.97 -9.04
N VAL A 206 -0.44 7.87 -8.20
CA VAL A 206 -1.00 7.49 -6.89
C VAL A 206 -2.25 6.64 -7.08
N ALA A 207 -3.12 7.01 -8.02
CA ALA A 207 -4.31 6.22 -8.34
C ALA A 207 -3.94 4.81 -8.82
N ASP A 208 -2.97 4.68 -9.72
CA ASP A 208 -2.51 3.38 -10.23
C ASP A 208 -1.86 2.54 -9.13
N CYS A 209 -1.09 3.14 -8.22
CA CYS A 209 -0.58 2.43 -7.04
C CYS A 209 -1.71 1.82 -6.21
N VAL A 210 -2.79 2.57 -5.97
CA VAL A 210 -3.93 2.10 -5.17
C VAL A 210 -4.77 1.08 -5.95
N CYS A 211 -4.95 1.27 -7.25
CA CYS A 211 -5.58 0.31 -8.14
C CYS A 211 -4.89 -1.05 -8.06
N LEU A 212 -3.55 -1.06 -8.24
CA LEU A 212 -2.74 -2.28 -8.22
C LEU A 212 -2.69 -2.94 -6.83
N MET A 213 -2.46 -2.15 -5.78
CA MET A 213 -2.11 -2.70 -4.45
C MET A 213 -3.28 -2.79 -3.47
N ALA A 214 -4.48 -2.32 -3.80
CA ALA A 214 -5.63 -2.37 -2.90
C ALA A 214 -7.00 -2.57 -3.56
N LEU A 215 -7.14 -2.29 -4.87
CA LEU A 215 -8.41 -2.39 -5.60
C LEU A 215 -8.46 -3.50 -6.64
N ASP A 216 -7.56 -4.48 -6.54
CA ASP A 216 -7.56 -5.71 -7.35
C ASP A 216 -7.46 -5.44 -8.87
N LYS A 217 -6.70 -4.41 -9.28
CA LYS A 217 -6.45 -4.05 -10.69
C LYS A 217 -5.05 -4.46 -11.12
N ALA A 218 -4.88 -5.75 -11.43
CA ALA A 218 -3.59 -6.31 -11.81
C ALA A 218 -3.01 -5.71 -13.10
N GLU A 219 -3.87 -5.11 -13.93
CA GLU A 219 -3.51 -4.40 -15.15
C GLU A 219 -2.94 -2.99 -14.91
N ALA A 220 -3.05 -2.44 -13.69
CA ALA A 220 -2.57 -1.08 -13.41
C ALA A 220 -1.04 -1.03 -13.31
N VAL A 221 -0.40 -0.15 -14.09
CA VAL A 221 1.05 0.06 -14.09
C VAL A 221 1.38 1.45 -13.53
N PRO A 222 1.81 1.58 -12.26
CA PRO A 222 2.12 2.88 -11.68
C PRO A 222 3.44 3.43 -12.24
N VAL A 223 3.36 4.31 -13.22
CA VAL A 223 4.56 4.90 -13.85
C VAL A 223 5.10 6.04 -12.98
N ASP A 224 6.32 5.89 -12.47
CA ASP A 224 7.11 6.95 -11.85
C ASP A 224 8.44 7.16 -12.59
N THR A 225 9.35 7.96 -12.02
CA THR A 225 10.65 8.21 -12.62
C THR A 225 11.53 6.95 -12.71
N HIS A 226 11.34 5.97 -11.84
CA HIS A 226 12.08 4.71 -11.88
C HIS A 226 11.54 3.79 -12.98
N VAL A 227 10.23 3.62 -13.07
CA VAL A 227 9.57 2.85 -14.14
C VAL A 227 9.87 3.47 -15.51
N TRP A 228 9.77 4.80 -15.62
CA TRP A 228 10.14 5.52 -16.83
C TRP A 228 11.59 5.29 -17.24
N ARG A 229 12.53 5.31 -16.27
CA ARG A 229 13.93 5.05 -16.54
C ARG A 229 14.16 3.62 -17.02
N ILE A 230 13.45 2.64 -16.46
CA ILE A 230 13.51 1.24 -16.93
C ILE A 230 12.98 1.14 -18.36
N ALA A 231 11.79 1.68 -18.63
CA ALA A 231 11.17 1.72 -19.96
C ALA A 231 12.12 2.32 -21.01
N TRP A 232 12.71 3.47 -20.70
CA TRP A 232 13.61 4.17 -21.60
C TRP A 232 14.95 3.43 -21.78
N GLN A 233 15.65 3.08 -20.70
CA GLN A 233 17.01 2.55 -20.76
C GLN A 233 17.07 1.09 -21.22
N ARG A 234 16.02 0.30 -20.96
CA ARG A 234 16.05 -1.14 -21.18
C ARG A 234 15.16 -1.60 -22.33
N TYR A 235 14.08 -0.88 -22.62
CA TYR A 235 13.16 -1.21 -23.72
C TYR A 235 13.19 -0.19 -24.86
N GLY A 236 13.98 0.90 -24.73
CA GLY A 236 14.15 1.88 -25.80
C GLY A 236 12.88 2.68 -26.12
N VAL A 237 11.92 2.78 -25.20
CA VAL A 237 10.67 3.53 -25.42
C VAL A 237 11.01 5.00 -25.66
N ALA A 238 10.84 5.46 -26.90
CA ALA A 238 11.17 6.82 -27.35
C ALA A 238 10.06 7.79 -26.93
N LEU A 239 10.02 8.14 -25.65
CA LEU A 239 9.07 9.09 -25.10
C LEU A 239 9.61 10.49 -25.38
N GLY A 240 8.90 11.28 -26.17
CA GLY A 240 9.33 12.64 -26.54
C GLY A 240 9.57 13.53 -25.31
N GLY A 241 10.82 13.63 -24.85
CA GLY A 241 11.28 14.55 -23.80
C GLY A 241 12.07 13.91 -22.65
N ARG A 242 12.75 14.73 -21.84
CA ARG A 242 13.52 14.34 -20.63
C ARG A 242 12.67 14.31 -19.35
N SER A 243 11.34 14.43 -19.46
CA SER A 243 10.44 14.57 -18.31
C SER A 243 9.18 13.70 -18.46
N LEU A 244 8.62 13.30 -17.32
CA LEU A 244 7.41 12.50 -17.25
C LEU A 244 6.19 13.38 -17.59
N THR A 245 5.63 13.21 -18.79
CA THR A 245 4.41 13.90 -19.23
C THR A 245 3.17 13.02 -19.02
N PRO A 246 1.94 13.59 -18.99
CA PRO A 246 0.72 12.78 -18.96
C PRO A 246 0.64 11.76 -20.12
N ARG A 247 1.17 12.13 -21.29
CA ARG A 247 1.29 11.24 -22.45
C ARG A 247 2.26 10.09 -22.18
N ALA A 248 3.42 10.36 -21.58
CA ALA A 248 4.38 9.31 -21.22
C ALA A 248 3.81 8.33 -20.17
N HIS A 249 2.95 8.80 -19.25
CA HIS A 249 2.24 7.90 -18.33
C HIS A 249 1.31 6.94 -19.07
N GLN A 250 0.62 7.41 -20.11
CA GLN A 250 -0.28 6.59 -20.90
C GLN A 250 0.48 5.61 -21.79
N GLU A 251 1.48 6.09 -22.54
CA GLU A 251 2.28 5.26 -23.47
C GLU A 251 3.13 4.19 -22.78
N ILE A 252 3.50 4.36 -21.51
CA ILE A 252 4.18 3.31 -20.73
C ILE A 252 3.19 2.39 -20.02
N GLY A 253 2.03 2.91 -19.64
CA GLY A 253 1.05 2.19 -18.81
C GLY A 253 0.09 1.31 -19.61
N GLU A 254 -0.10 1.60 -20.90
CA GLU A 254 -0.85 0.80 -21.88
C GLU A 254 0.09 -0.14 -22.67
#